data_AF-A0A942EN48-F1
#
_entry.id   AF-A0A942EN48-F1
#
_cell.length_a   1.000
_cell.length_b   1.000
_cell.length_c   1.000
_cell.angle_alpha   90.00
_cell.angle_beta   90.00
_cell.angle_gamma   90.00
#
_symmetry.space_group_name_H-M   'P 1'
#
loop_
_entity.id
_entity.type
_entity.pdbx_description
1 polymer ?
#
loop_
_entity_poly.entity_id
_entity_poly.type
_entity_poly.pdbx_seq_one_letter_code
_entity_poly.pdbx_strand_id
1 'polypeptide(L)'
;MKSKAHLVIPTEILEEVDKIAGKKKRSLFIAEATREKLEKERFLKTLEETHGAWADQNHPELRTNKDIERYVRGKRQSYRKRVKEF
;
A
#
# COMPACT_ATOMS: atom_id res chain seq x y z
N MET A 1 1.00 20.36 -13.42
CA MET A 1 0.21 21.60 -13.40
C MET A 1 -0.29 21.83 -11.97
N LYS A 2 -0.27 23.06 -11.44
CA LYS A 2 -0.77 23.37 -10.08
C LYS A 2 -2.07 24.17 -10.22
N SER A 3 -3.09 23.83 -9.43
CA SER A 3 -4.35 24.56 -9.33
C SER A 3 -4.57 25.03 -7.89
N LYS A 4 -5.31 26.13 -7.71
CA LYS A 4 -5.72 26.63 -6.39
C LYS A 4 -7.14 26.13 -6.09
N ALA A 5 -7.39 25.73 -4.84
CA ALA A 5 -8.70 25.38 -4.34
C ALA A 5 -9.00 26.20 -3.08
N HIS A 6 -10.23 26.69 -2.94
CA HIS A 6 -10.72 27.31 -1.72
C HIS A 6 -11.39 26.25 -0.86
N LEU A 7 -10.86 26.00 0.34
CA LEU A 7 -11.33 24.98 1.27
C LEU A 7 -11.74 25.66 2.58
N VAL A 8 -12.85 25.21 3.15
CA VAL A 8 -13.25 25.56 4.51
C VAL A 8 -12.71 24.49 5.44
N ILE A 9 -11.86 24.88 6.38
CA ILE A 9 -11.23 23.99 7.35
C ILE A 9 -11.53 24.55 8.75
N PRO A 10 -11.93 23.71 9.71
CA PRO A 10 -12.10 24.14 11.10
C PRO A 10 -10.83 24.80 11.65
N THR A 11 -11.01 25.87 12.43
CA THR A 11 -9.89 26.70 12.92
C THR A 11 -8.95 25.89 13.79
N GLU A 12 -9.49 25.04 14.66
CA GLU A 12 -8.76 24.16 15.56
C GLU A 12 -7.78 23.25 14.82
N ILE A 13 -8.22 22.67 13.69
CA ILE A 13 -7.38 21.81 12.85
C ILE A 13 -6.26 22.64 12.22
N LEU A 14 -6.59 23.84 11.73
CA LEU A 14 -5.61 24.72 11.09
C LEU A 14 -4.53 25.20 12.07
N GLU A 15 -4.91 25.43 13.33
CA GLU A 15 -3.98 25.76 14.43
C GLU A 15 -3.06 24.59 14.78
N GLU A 16 -3.56 23.36 14.77
CA GLU A 16 -2.72 22.17 14.95
C GLU A 16 -1.71 22.01 13.81
N VAL A 17 -2.16 22.18 12.57
CA VAL A 17 -1.28 22.17 11.40
C VAL A 17 -0.20 23.25 11.53
N ASP A 18 -0.54 24.44 12.03
CA ASP A 18 0.43 25.51 12.27
C ASP A 18 1.48 25.15 13.30
N LYS A 19 1.09 24.48 14.39
CA LYS A 19 2.03 24.05 15.44
C LYS A 19 3.04 23.04 14.89
N ILE A 20 2.63 22.18 13.96
CA ILE A 20 3.47 21.11 13.40
C ILE A 20 4.29 21.60 12.19
N ALA A 21 3.62 22.18 11.20
CA ALA A 21 4.24 22.53 9.92
C ALA A 21 4.72 23.99 9.86
N GLY A 22 4.17 24.86 10.71
CA GLY A 22 4.36 26.30 10.64
C GLY A 22 3.44 26.99 9.62
N LYS A 23 3.10 28.25 9.91
CA LYS A 23 2.09 29.06 9.17
C LYS A 23 2.29 29.12 7.65
N LYS A 24 3.54 29.07 7.17
CA LYS A 24 3.87 29.18 5.74
C LYS A 24 3.86 27.83 4.99
N LYS A 25 3.69 26.70 5.68
CA LYS A 25 3.77 25.35 5.08
C LYS A 25 2.44 24.60 5.07
N ARG A 26 1.32 25.23 5.46
CA ARG A 26 -0.02 24.61 5.47
C ARG A 26 -0.38 23.92 4.15
N SER A 27 -0.19 24.59 3.02
CA SER A 27 -0.53 24.02 1.71
C SER A 27 0.29 22.77 1.37
N LEU A 28 1.56 22.73 1.78
CA LEU A 28 2.42 21.57 1.55
C LEU A 28 1.97 20.41 2.45
N PHE A 29 1.79 20.69 3.74
CA PHE A 29 1.35 19.71 4.73
C PHE A 29 0.01 19.06 4.35
N ILE A 30 -0.99 19.88 4.00
CA ILE A 30 -2.32 19.39 3.60
C ILE A 30 -2.23 18.58 2.30
N ALA A 31 -1.40 19.00 1.34
CA ALA A 31 -1.23 18.27 0.09
C ALA A 31 -0.57 16.89 0.31
N GLU A 32 0.42 16.80 1.21
CA GLU A 32 1.06 15.55 1.59
C GLU A 32 0.10 14.62 2.32
N ALA A 33 -0.58 15.12 3.36
CA ALA A 33 -1.60 14.36 4.09
C ALA A 33 -2.74 13.86 3.18
N THR A 34 -3.17 14.70 2.23
CA THR A 34 -4.18 14.31 1.24
C THR A 34 -3.66 13.21 0.31
N ARG A 35 -2.39 13.28 -0.12
CA ARG A 35 -1.78 12.23 -0.95
C ARG A 35 -1.76 10.89 -0.21
N GLU A 36 -1.30 10.87 1.02
CA GLU A 36 -1.25 9.66 1.86
C GLU A 36 -2.65 9.07 2.06
N LYS A 37 -3.64 9.91 2.37
CA LYS A 37 -5.04 9.47 2.50
C LYS A 37 -5.56 8.87 1.20
N LEU A 38 -5.33 9.52 0.06
CA LEU A 38 -5.75 9.01 -1.25
C LEU A 38 -5.09 7.69 -1.60
N GLU A 39 -3.82 7.49 -1.27
CA GLU A 39 -3.13 6.20 -1.46
C GLU A 39 -3.76 5.10 -0.61
N LYS A 40 -4.05 5.40 0.66
CA LYS A 40 -4.76 4.46 1.55
C LYS A 40 -6.14 4.09 1.02
N GLU A 41 -6.94 5.07 0.58
CA GLU A 41 -8.27 4.80 0.02
C GLU A 41 -8.20 3.96 -1.26
N ARG A 42 -7.25 4.27 -2.16
CA ARG A 42 -7.02 3.44 -3.36
C ARG A 42 -6.65 2.01 -3.00
N PHE A 43 -5.75 1.83 -2.02
CA PHE A 43 -5.34 0.51 -1.57
C PHE A 43 -6.52 -0.29 -0.99
N LEU A 44 -7.33 0.32 -0.12
CA LEU A 44 -8.51 -0.31 0.45
C LEU A 44 -9.51 -0.72 -0.65
N LYS A 45 -9.76 0.16 -1.62
CA LYS A 45 -10.61 -0.15 -2.77
C LYS A 45 -10.05 -1.32 -3.57
N THR A 46 -8.75 -1.37 -3.82
CA THR A 46 -8.14 -2.51 -4.50
C THR A 46 -8.27 -3.80 -3.71
N LEU A 47 -8.11 -3.78 -2.38
CA LEU A 47 -8.35 -4.96 -1.55
C LEU A 47 -9.80 -5.45 -1.65
N GLU A 48 -10.75 -4.52 -1.62
CA GLU A 48 -12.17 -4.82 -1.81
C GLU A 48 -12.47 -5.29 -3.24
N GLU A 49 -11.81 -4.81 -4.27
CA GLU A 49 -12.04 -5.29 -5.65
C GLU A 49 -11.39 -6.65 -5.92
N THR A 50 -10.29 -6.96 -5.22
CA THR A 50 -9.49 -8.17 -5.42
C THR A 50 -9.73 -9.25 -4.37
N HIS A 51 -10.64 -9.04 -3.42
CA HIS A 51 -11.03 -10.06 -2.46
C HIS A 51 -11.51 -11.32 -3.21
N GLY A 52 -11.00 -12.48 -2.81
CA GLY A 52 -11.31 -13.76 -3.48
C GLY A 52 -10.59 -14.00 -4.81
N ALA A 53 -9.81 -13.05 -5.34
CA ALA A 53 -8.92 -13.31 -6.49
C ALA A 53 -7.88 -14.40 -6.17
N TRP A 54 -7.56 -14.58 -4.89
CA TRP A 54 -6.75 -15.66 -4.38
C TRP A 54 -7.61 -16.64 -3.57
N ALA A 55 -7.67 -17.90 -4.00
CA ALA A 55 -8.43 -18.96 -3.33
C ALA A 55 -7.63 -20.27 -3.31
N ASP A 56 -7.83 -21.08 -2.27
CA ASP A 56 -7.18 -22.39 -2.12
C ASP A 56 -7.45 -23.34 -3.29
N GLN A 57 -8.61 -23.19 -3.94
CA GLN A 57 -8.96 -23.95 -5.15
C GLN A 57 -8.07 -23.61 -6.34
N ASN A 58 -7.64 -22.34 -6.44
CA ASN A 58 -6.77 -21.85 -7.52
C ASN A 58 -5.29 -22.08 -7.22
N HIS A 59 -4.93 -22.23 -5.93
CA HIS A 59 -3.55 -22.44 -5.45
C HIS A 59 -3.45 -23.59 -4.44
N PRO A 60 -3.74 -24.84 -4.85
CA PRO A 60 -3.70 -25.99 -3.96
C PRO A 60 -2.30 -26.23 -3.36
N GLU A 61 -1.24 -25.82 -4.05
CA GLU A 61 0.15 -25.90 -3.61
C GLU A 61 0.47 -24.98 -2.41
N LEU A 62 -0.44 -24.08 -2.04
CA LEU A 62 -0.30 -23.16 -0.91
C LEU A 62 -1.38 -23.34 0.16
N ARG A 63 -2.19 -24.39 0.05
CA ARG A 63 -3.38 -24.60 0.91
C ARG A 63 -3.04 -24.96 2.36
N THR A 64 -1.97 -25.71 2.61
CA THR A 64 -1.54 -26.07 3.98
C THR A 64 -0.09 -25.71 4.21
N ASN A 65 0.32 -25.59 5.49
CA ASN A 65 1.73 -25.35 5.84
C ASN A 65 2.69 -26.36 5.18
N LYS A 66 2.29 -27.64 5.07
CA LYS A 66 3.10 -28.68 4.40
C LYS A 66 3.19 -28.46 2.89
N ASP A 67 2.12 -27.98 2.26
CA ASP A 67 2.10 -27.69 0.82
C ASP A 67 2.96 -26.46 0.53
N ILE A 68 2.84 -25.41 1.35
CA ILE A 68 3.67 -24.20 1.29
C ILE A 68 5.15 -24.56 1.43
N GLU A 69 5.52 -25.36 2.44
CA GLU A 69 6.92 -25.79 2.63
C GLU A 69 7.44 -26.54 1.41
N ARG A 70 6.64 -27.45 0.84
CA ARG A 70 7.00 -28.21 -0.36
C ARG A 70 7.19 -27.29 -1.56
N TYR A 71 6.26 -26.37 -1.79
CA TYR A 71 6.30 -25.39 -2.87
C TYR A 71 7.54 -24.49 -2.76
N VAL A 72 7.78 -23.90 -1.59
CA VAL A 72 8.94 -23.03 -1.32
C VAL A 72 10.25 -23.80 -1.50
N ARG A 73 10.34 -25.04 -1.00
CA ARG A 73 11.51 -25.89 -1.18
C ARG A 73 11.78 -26.17 -2.65
N GLY A 74 10.76 -26.51 -3.43
CA GLY A 74 10.86 -26.73 -4.87
C GLY A 74 11.38 -25.50 -5.62
N LYS A 75 10.79 -24.32 -5.35
CA LYS A 75 11.25 -23.04 -5.92
C LYS A 75 12.71 -22.73 -5.57
N ARG A 76 13.11 -22.91 -4.31
CA ARG A 76 14.50 -22.69 -3.87
C ARG A 76 15.48 -23.62 -4.59
N GLN A 77 15.11 -24.88 -4.78
CA GLN A 77 15.94 -25.83 -5.53
C GLN A 77 16.04 -25.46 -7.01
N SER A 78 14.95 -25.06 -7.67
CA SER A 78 14.99 -24.62 -9.07
C SER A 78 15.86 -23.37 -9.26
N TYR A 79 15.76 -22.40 -8.35
CA TYR A 79 16.63 -21.21 -8.39
C TYR A 79 18.10 -21.58 -8.23
N ARG A 80 18.44 -22.47 -7.29
CA ARG A 80 19.81 -22.93 -7.07
C ARG A 80 20.38 -23.69 -8.26
N LYS A 81 19.56 -24.50 -8.95
CA LYS A 81 19.98 -25.19 -10.19
C LYS A 81 20.31 -24.17 -11.28
N ARG A 82 19.41 -23.22 -11.52
CA ARG A 82 19.62 -22.17 -12.52
C ARG A 82 20.87 -21.34 -12.26
N VAL A 83 21.14 -20.96 -11.00
CA VAL A 83 22.35 -20.22 -10.63
C VAL A 83 23.64 -21.02 -10.85
N LYS A 84 23.59 -22.36 -10.82
CA LYS A 84 24.76 -23.23 -11.09
C LYS A 84 24.99 -23.50 -12.58
N GLU A 85 24.01 -23.22 -13.43
CA GLU A 85 24.09 -23.40 -14.89
C GLU A 85 24.66 -22.15 -15.59
N PHE A 86 24.88 -21.06 -14.85
CA PHE A 86 25.63 -19.87 -15.25
C PHE A 86 27.02 -19.89 -14.61
#